data_AF-A0A845SYW7-F1
#
_entry.id   AF-A0A845SYW7-F1
#
_cell.length_a   1.000
_cell.length_b   1.000
_cell.length_c   1.000
_cell.angle_alpha   90.00
_cell.angle_beta   90.00
_cell.angle_gamma   90.00
#
_symmetry.space_group_name_H-M   'P 1'
#
loop_
_entity.id
_entity.type
_entity.pdbx_description
1 polymer ?
#
loop_
_entity_poly.entity_id
_entity_poly.type
_entity_poly.pdbx_seq_one_letter_code
_entity_poly.pdbx_strand_id
1 'polypeptide(L)'
;MDGAIAHLENIKEKNLPVDEITAYNHLAIYLRWCMEHDLMSAGFLQCYGMIAGQAKAHPEKVLLREFLRDVLDGLLLRSYFNEQGAAFADYYYGEGGAPYFPADIDDYALTYFGQARYHSDEFQDEAYLFVPFDEDYYQGMARVIGRRWSVWQQNGQVLEDAEPSDLAKAMMAYLDCPCQYFPPMTDDDPITAAYGYARRRGQSEGYIPVLVTVDDTLWECLIMNSDPDSDGADGFSFDPIRVSQYRQAILARPVEDGKAVLDQLIVERREEAEDDDMDWPAEILGEIGGGEKNDRFLSYWSYSTGKTLPLILAKIPARHPWEVFAYLPFGGWNECPNTPELMAIAKHWYKQHGAVPAAMTHDELEFSLPAPVPREQAIQLALEQYGFCPDVVDQGGEDATVGTLADTLSRSAAWYFWWD
;
A
#
# COMPACT_ATOMS: atom_id res chain seq x y z
N MET A 1 -7.21 6.75 24.56
CA MET A 1 -7.00 6.34 23.16
C MET A 1 -5.99 7.30 22.57
N ASP A 2 -6.25 8.60 22.66
CA ASP A 2 -5.36 9.63 22.15
C ASP A 2 -5.41 10.88 23.04
N GLY A 3 -4.46 11.81 22.89
CA GLY A 3 -4.40 13.03 23.68
C GLY A 3 -3.42 14.08 23.17
N ALA A 4 -3.73 15.35 23.46
CA ALA A 4 -3.02 16.51 22.92
C ALA A 4 -1.58 16.69 23.44
N ILE A 5 -1.18 16.00 24.52
CA ILE A 5 0.08 16.27 25.24
C ILE A 5 1.30 16.12 24.32
N ALA A 6 1.43 14.99 23.61
CA ALA A 6 2.58 14.74 22.73
C ALA A 6 2.66 15.78 21.60
N HIS A 7 1.51 16.19 21.07
CA HIS A 7 1.43 17.22 20.02
C HIS A 7 1.82 18.60 20.54
N LEU A 8 1.41 18.97 21.76
CA LEU A 8 1.82 20.21 22.41
C LEU A 8 3.33 20.24 22.71
N GLU A 9 3.90 19.11 23.11
CA GLU A 9 5.34 18.94 23.30
C GLU A 9 6.06 19.15 21.97
N ASN A 10 5.63 18.51 20.88
CA ASN A 10 6.20 18.70 19.55
C ASN A 10 6.17 20.16 19.09
N ILE A 11 5.03 20.87 19.27
CA ILE A 11 4.92 22.31 18.92
C ILE A 11 5.98 23.13 19.66
N LYS A 12 6.15 22.89 20.96
CA LYS A 12 7.07 23.65 21.84
C LYS A 12 8.52 23.32 21.58
N GLU A 13 8.87 22.04 21.52
CA GLU A 13 10.25 21.56 21.38
C GLU A 13 10.82 21.87 19.99
N LYS A 14 10.01 21.70 18.93
CA LYS A 14 10.39 22.00 17.55
C LYS A 14 10.19 23.47 17.17
N ASN A 15 9.66 24.29 18.09
CA ASN A 15 9.34 25.71 17.88
C ASN A 15 8.54 25.95 16.60
N LEU A 16 7.48 25.15 16.42
CA LEU A 16 6.64 25.18 15.21
C LEU A 16 5.84 26.49 15.15
N PRO A 17 5.72 27.14 13.97
CA PRO A 17 5.01 28.41 13.82
C PRO A 17 3.48 28.21 13.71
N VAL A 18 2.90 27.43 14.62
CA VAL A 18 1.47 27.11 14.71
C VAL A 18 0.94 27.42 16.12
N ASP A 19 -0.36 27.66 16.25
CA ASP A 19 -1.00 27.90 17.55
C ASP A 19 -1.13 26.59 18.35
N GLU A 20 -0.93 26.60 19.67
CA GLU A 20 -1.11 25.40 20.50
C GLU A 20 -2.49 24.74 20.34
N ILE A 21 -3.52 25.49 19.93
CA ILE A 21 -4.85 24.94 19.65
C ILE A 21 -4.87 23.90 18.51
N THR A 22 -3.88 23.86 17.62
CA THR A 22 -3.86 22.86 16.53
C THR A 22 -3.60 21.44 17.02
N ALA A 23 -2.98 21.28 18.20
CA ALA A 23 -2.78 19.99 18.86
C ALA A 23 -4.09 19.22 19.09
N TYR A 24 -5.24 19.91 19.06
CA TYR A 24 -6.57 19.34 19.29
C TYR A 24 -7.35 19.07 17.99
N ASN A 25 -6.81 19.38 16.81
CA ASN A 25 -7.55 19.32 15.54
C ASN A 25 -8.10 17.91 15.24
N HIS A 26 -7.25 16.89 15.23
CA HIS A 26 -7.65 15.52 14.89
C HIS A 26 -8.56 14.91 15.96
N LEU A 27 -8.33 15.22 17.25
CA LEU A 27 -9.23 14.84 18.35
C LEU A 27 -10.63 15.43 18.15
N ALA A 28 -10.71 16.71 17.78
CA ALA A 28 -11.98 17.39 17.54
C ALA A 28 -12.72 16.82 16.32
N ILE A 29 -11.99 16.47 15.25
CA ILE A 29 -12.55 15.81 14.06
C ILE A 29 -13.20 14.48 14.43
N TYR A 30 -12.47 13.59 15.12
CA TYR A 30 -13.00 12.28 15.48
C TYR A 30 -14.18 12.40 16.45
N LEU A 31 -14.05 13.23 17.48
CA LEU A 31 -15.11 13.47 18.46
C LEU A 31 -16.40 13.99 17.79
N ARG A 32 -16.26 14.96 16.87
CA ARG A 32 -17.40 15.49 16.11
C ARG A 32 -18.07 14.39 15.29
N TRP A 33 -17.28 13.59 14.57
CA TRP A 33 -17.82 12.49 13.77
C TRP A 33 -18.61 11.50 14.63
N CYS A 34 -18.08 11.11 15.79
CA CYS A 34 -18.80 10.24 16.73
C CYS A 34 -20.09 10.87 17.29
N MET A 35 -20.11 12.19 17.54
CA MET A 35 -21.32 12.91 17.96
C MET A 35 -22.39 12.92 16.86
N GLU A 36 -21.99 13.14 15.60
CA GLU A 36 -22.90 13.15 14.44
C GLU A 36 -23.53 11.77 14.17
N HIS A 37 -22.82 10.68 14.50
CA HIS A 37 -23.23 9.31 14.25
C HIS A 37 -23.80 8.57 15.48
N ASP A 38 -24.18 9.32 16.52
CA ASP A 38 -24.80 8.78 17.74
C ASP A 38 -23.95 7.72 18.48
N LEU A 39 -22.62 7.87 18.43
CA LEU A 39 -21.64 6.94 19.02
C LEU A 39 -21.20 7.30 20.44
N MET A 40 -21.80 8.33 21.05
CA MET A 40 -21.44 8.81 22.38
C MET A 40 -22.10 7.97 23.49
N SER A 41 -21.39 7.78 24.60
CA SER A 41 -21.88 7.00 25.74
C SER A 41 -23.00 7.74 26.49
N ALA A 42 -23.87 6.99 27.17
CA ALA A 42 -24.92 7.60 28.00
C ALA A 42 -24.34 8.52 29.10
N GLY A 43 -23.19 8.15 29.67
CA GLY A 43 -22.49 8.98 30.66
C GLY A 43 -21.96 10.28 30.06
N PHE A 44 -21.40 10.23 28.85
CA PHE A 44 -20.98 11.43 28.14
C PHE A 44 -22.17 12.35 27.84
N LEU A 45 -23.27 11.79 27.33
CA LEU A 45 -24.47 12.55 26.99
C LEU A 45 -25.18 13.15 28.22
N GLN A 46 -25.07 12.50 29.39
CA GLN A 46 -25.59 13.07 30.64
C GLN A 46 -24.89 14.37 31.02
N CYS A 47 -23.56 14.43 30.86
CA CYS A 47 -22.77 15.62 31.19
C CYS A 47 -22.75 16.65 30.06
N TYR A 48 -22.70 16.20 28.80
CA TYR A 48 -22.34 17.02 27.64
C TYR A 48 -23.31 16.86 26.46
N GLY A 49 -24.52 16.35 26.68
CA GLY A 49 -25.51 16.10 25.62
C GLY A 49 -25.91 17.34 24.83
N MET A 50 -25.89 18.53 25.44
CA MET A 50 -26.11 19.78 24.70
C MET A 50 -25.01 20.04 23.67
N ILE A 51 -23.75 19.80 24.03
CA ILE A 51 -22.59 19.97 23.12
C ILE A 51 -22.70 18.96 21.97
N ALA A 52 -22.99 17.69 22.27
CA ALA A 52 -23.18 16.67 21.24
C ALA A 52 -24.34 17.00 20.29
N GLY A 53 -25.48 17.45 20.83
CA GLY A 53 -26.63 17.87 20.02
C GLY A 53 -26.35 19.10 19.16
N GLN A 54 -25.59 20.07 19.69
CA GLN A 54 -25.17 21.25 18.92
C GLN A 54 -24.14 20.90 17.84
N ALA A 55 -23.19 20.01 18.12
CA ALA A 55 -22.20 19.58 17.12
C ALA A 55 -22.89 18.92 15.93
N LYS A 56 -23.98 18.18 16.17
CA LYS A 56 -24.80 17.56 15.12
C LYS A 56 -25.68 18.53 14.34
N ALA A 57 -26.24 19.55 15.00
CA ALA A 57 -27.24 20.45 14.38
C ALA A 57 -26.64 21.75 13.83
N HIS A 58 -25.63 22.30 14.51
CA HIS A 58 -25.00 23.59 14.27
C HIS A 58 -23.49 23.52 14.57
N PRO A 59 -22.72 22.69 13.85
CA PRO A 59 -21.30 22.47 14.11
C PRO A 59 -20.48 23.77 14.12
N GLU A 60 -20.88 24.77 13.33
CA GLU A 60 -20.24 26.08 13.24
C GLU A 60 -20.30 26.89 14.54
N LYS A 61 -21.18 26.51 15.47
CA LYS A 61 -21.37 27.19 16.76
C LYS A 61 -20.64 26.50 17.91
N VAL A 62 -20.02 25.35 17.67
CA VAL A 62 -19.38 24.55 18.72
C VAL A 62 -17.86 24.65 18.61
N LEU A 63 -17.25 25.17 19.66
CA LEU A 63 -15.80 25.29 19.81
C LEU A 63 -15.23 23.99 20.39
N LEU A 64 -15.18 22.93 19.58
CA LEU A 64 -14.80 21.59 20.05
C LEU A 64 -13.33 21.47 20.50
N ARG A 65 -12.41 22.26 19.91
CA ARG A 65 -11.00 22.24 20.31
C ARG A 65 -10.82 22.84 21.72
N GLU A 66 -11.50 23.94 21.98
CA GLU A 66 -11.55 24.60 23.28
C GLU A 66 -12.28 23.72 24.30
N PHE A 67 -13.38 23.06 23.91
CA PHE A 67 -14.05 22.08 24.76
C PHE A 67 -13.13 20.91 25.15
N LEU A 68 -12.37 20.37 24.19
CA LEU A 68 -11.37 19.33 24.46
C LEU A 68 -10.31 19.84 25.44
N ARG A 69 -9.73 21.03 25.21
CA ARG A 69 -8.69 21.62 26.06
C ARG A 69 -9.19 21.92 27.48
N ASP A 70 -10.32 22.60 27.60
CA ASP A 70 -10.75 23.24 28.85
C ASP A 70 -11.66 22.34 29.69
N VAL A 71 -12.30 21.32 29.09
CA VAL A 71 -13.30 20.47 29.76
C VAL A 71 -12.91 18.99 29.75
N LEU A 72 -12.28 18.50 28.69
CA LEU A 72 -11.87 17.09 28.57
C LEU A 72 -10.37 16.87 28.82
N ASP A 73 -9.68 17.87 29.38
CA ASP A 73 -8.24 17.85 29.71
C ASP A 73 -7.33 17.47 28.52
N GLY A 74 -7.80 17.73 27.29
CA GLY A 74 -7.11 17.37 26.05
C GLY A 74 -7.04 15.88 25.76
N LEU A 75 -7.93 15.08 26.35
CA LEU A 75 -7.94 13.63 26.20
C LEU A 75 -9.13 13.16 25.37
N LEU A 76 -8.90 12.08 24.60
CA LEU A 76 -9.95 11.29 23.99
C LEU A 76 -9.97 9.90 24.65
N LEU A 77 -10.93 9.71 25.55
CA LEU A 77 -11.06 8.51 26.38
C LEU A 77 -12.06 7.53 25.80
N ARG A 78 -11.74 6.23 25.87
CA ARG A 78 -12.62 5.15 25.40
C ARG A 78 -14.01 5.18 26.04
N SER A 79 -14.10 5.63 27.29
CA SER A 79 -15.35 5.75 28.06
C SER A 79 -16.30 6.84 27.54
N TYR A 80 -15.85 7.71 26.63
CA TYR A 80 -16.72 8.71 26.01
C TYR A 80 -17.69 8.11 25.00
N PHE A 81 -17.42 6.90 24.51
CA PHE A 81 -18.20 6.26 23.46
C PHE A 81 -19.10 5.14 24.00
N ASN A 82 -20.21 4.92 23.30
CA ASN A 82 -21.07 3.76 23.55
C ASN A 82 -20.35 2.47 23.11
N GLU A 83 -21.01 1.31 23.26
CA GLU A 83 -20.40 0.02 22.94
C GLU A 83 -19.85 -0.04 21.50
N GLN A 84 -20.62 0.41 20.51
CA GLN A 84 -20.20 0.40 19.11
C GLN A 84 -19.09 1.40 18.84
N GLY A 85 -19.20 2.63 19.36
CA GLY A 85 -18.18 3.67 19.19
C GLY A 85 -16.86 3.28 19.87
N ALA A 86 -16.92 2.63 21.03
CA ALA A 86 -15.73 2.12 21.71
C ALA A 86 -15.09 0.96 20.95
N ALA A 87 -15.87 0.02 20.41
CA ALA A 87 -15.35 -1.07 19.59
C ALA A 87 -14.69 -0.58 18.29
N PHE A 88 -15.30 0.41 17.62
CA PHE A 88 -14.69 1.04 16.45
C PHE A 88 -13.43 1.82 16.81
N ALA A 89 -13.43 2.53 17.94
CA ALA A 89 -12.25 3.23 18.40
C ALA A 89 -11.12 2.25 18.76
N ASP A 90 -11.42 1.10 19.36
CA ASP A 90 -10.43 0.05 19.60
C ASP A 90 -9.84 -0.51 18.28
N TYR A 91 -10.65 -0.59 17.21
CA TYR A 91 -10.18 -0.97 15.88
C TYR A 91 -9.30 0.11 15.23
N TYR A 92 -9.73 1.38 15.29
CA TYR A 92 -9.14 2.45 14.48
C TYR A 92 -8.06 3.26 15.21
N TYR A 93 -8.00 3.18 16.54
CA TYR A 93 -6.92 3.69 17.39
C TYR A 93 -6.11 2.57 18.06
N GLY A 94 -6.44 1.31 17.83
CA GLY A 94 -5.81 0.16 18.49
C GLY A 94 -4.32 0.03 18.19
N GLU A 95 -3.57 -0.46 19.17
CA GLU A 95 -2.17 -0.81 18.99
C GLU A 95 -2.07 -2.08 18.12
N GLY A 96 -1.57 -1.96 16.89
CA GLY A 96 -1.13 -3.11 16.09
C GLY A 96 -1.81 -3.33 14.73
N GLY A 97 -2.72 -2.47 14.28
CA GLY A 97 -3.45 -2.67 13.01
C GLY A 97 -3.55 -1.42 12.14
N ALA A 98 -3.61 -1.64 10.82
CA ALA A 98 -4.15 -0.68 9.89
C ALA A 98 -5.62 -1.04 9.64
N PRO A 99 -6.51 -0.07 9.42
CA PRO A 99 -6.28 1.38 9.37
C PRO A 99 -6.02 1.99 10.77
N TYR A 100 -5.36 3.15 10.81
CA TYR A 100 -5.03 3.86 12.05
C TYR A 100 -5.30 5.36 11.90
N PHE A 101 -6.15 5.93 12.76
CA PHE A 101 -6.68 7.29 12.55
C PHE A 101 -5.60 8.37 12.50
N PRO A 102 -4.59 8.42 13.39
CA PRO A 102 -3.48 9.37 13.25
C PRO A 102 -2.69 9.21 11.93
N ALA A 103 -2.56 7.99 11.40
CA ALA A 103 -1.91 7.77 10.12
C ALA A 103 -2.76 8.26 8.93
N ASP A 104 -4.10 8.12 9.00
CA ASP A 104 -5.03 8.70 8.02
C ASP A 104 -5.03 10.24 8.05
N ILE A 105 -4.91 10.84 9.24
CA ILE A 105 -4.76 12.29 9.42
C ILE A 105 -3.51 12.80 8.71
N ASP A 106 -2.41 12.06 8.84
CA ASP A 106 -1.16 12.42 8.21
C ASP A 106 -1.17 12.13 6.69
N ASP A 107 -1.95 11.15 6.21
CA ASP A 107 -2.13 10.89 4.77
C ASP A 107 -2.98 12.00 4.13
N TYR A 108 -3.94 12.53 4.89
CA TYR A 108 -4.67 13.73 4.50
C TYR A 108 -3.73 14.92 4.38
N ALA A 109 -2.80 15.11 5.33
CA ALA A 109 -1.81 16.18 5.26
C ALA A 109 -0.90 16.04 4.03
N LEU A 110 -0.43 14.82 3.73
CA LEU A 110 0.33 14.52 2.51
C LEU A 110 -0.45 14.91 1.24
N THR A 111 -1.73 14.53 1.18
CA THR A 111 -2.61 14.86 0.05
C THR A 111 -2.83 16.38 -0.08
N TYR A 112 -3.04 17.05 1.05
CA TYR A 112 -3.33 18.49 1.12
C TYR A 112 -2.13 19.34 0.68
N PHE A 113 -0.92 19.02 1.17
CA PHE A 113 0.29 19.78 0.86
C PHE A 113 0.98 19.33 -0.43
N GLY A 114 0.72 18.10 -0.87
CA GLY A 114 1.44 17.44 -1.95
C GLY A 114 2.82 16.93 -1.51
N GLN A 115 3.31 15.91 -2.23
CA GLN A 115 4.52 15.16 -1.86
C GLN A 115 5.76 16.05 -1.64
N ALA A 116 6.00 17.01 -2.53
CA ALA A 116 7.20 17.85 -2.47
C ALA A 116 7.25 18.75 -1.22
N ARG A 117 6.10 19.29 -0.78
CA ARG A 117 6.04 20.16 0.40
C ARG A 117 5.96 19.34 1.68
N TYR A 118 5.22 18.22 1.66
CA TYR A 118 5.11 17.31 2.80
C TYR A 118 6.47 16.77 3.26
N HIS A 119 7.33 16.35 2.33
CA HIS A 119 8.68 15.85 2.63
C HIS A 119 9.75 16.95 2.75
N SER A 120 9.36 18.22 2.89
CA SER A 120 10.30 19.32 3.10
C SER A 120 10.58 19.54 4.60
N ASP A 121 11.65 20.29 4.90
CA ASP A 121 11.97 20.67 6.28
C ASP A 121 10.96 21.64 6.91
N GLU A 122 9.96 22.12 6.15
CA GLU A 122 8.96 23.10 6.60
C GLU A 122 8.20 22.62 7.85
N PHE A 123 7.83 21.34 7.88
CA PHE A 123 6.94 20.80 8.90
C PHE A 123 7.65 20.07 10.04
N GLN A 124 8.95 19.76 9.90
CA GLN A 124 9.73 18.99 10.86
C GLN A 124 9.02 17.70 11.30
N ASP A 125 8.50 16.93 10.33
CA ASP A 125 7.71 15.69 10.51
C ASP A 125 6.32 15.86 11.16
N GLU A 126 5.80 17.08 11.29
CA GLU A 126 4.51 17.35 11.93
C GLU A 126 3.49 18.01 10.97
N ALA A 127 3.47 17.61 9.70
CA ALA A 127 2.67 18.27 8.65
C ALA A 127 1.17 18.39 9.02
N TYR A 128 0.61 17.38 9.68
CA TYR A 128 -0.80 17.38 10.12
C TYR A 128 -1.16 18.55 11.06
N LEU A 129 -0.20 19.14 11.79
CA LEU A 129 -0.43 20.31 12.65
C LEU A 129 -0.63 21.61 11.86
N PHE A 130 -0.19 21.64 10.61
CA PHE A 130 -0.25 22.81 9.72
C PHE A 130 -1.49 22.83 8.84
N VAL A 131 -2.24 21.72 8.76
CA VAL A 131 -3.50 21.66 8.00
C VAL A 131 -4.50 22.64 8.63
N PRO A 132 -5.05 23.61 7.87
CA PRO A 132 -6.04 24.54 8.39
C PRO A 132 -7.26 23.81 8.97
N PHE A 133 -7.68 24.21 10.15
CA PHE A 133 -8.87 23.65 10.79
C PHE A 133 -10.13 24.32 10.24
N ASP A 134 -10.62 23.81 9.12
CA ASP A 134 -11.84 24.27 8.45
C ASP A 134 -12.82 23.11 8.18
N GLU A 135 -13.96 23.45 7.59
CA GLU A 135 -15.00 22.47 7.28
C GLU A 135 -14.56 21.50 6.17
N ASP A 136 -13.70 21.92 5.24
CA ASP A 136 -13.21 21.04 4.17
C ASP A 136 -12.29 19.95 4.73
N TYR A 137 -11.46 20.29 5.73
CA TYR A 137 -10.67 19.31 6.47
C TYR A 137 -11.58 18.32 7.21
N TYR A 138 -12.58 18.82 7.94
CA TYR A 138 -13.53 17.95 8.62
C TYR A 138 -14.25 17.01 7.65
N GLN A 139 -14.82 17.54 6.56
CA GLN A 139 -15.57 16.75 5.58
C GLN A 139 -14.67 15.74 4.87
N GLY A 140 -13.42 16.10 4.60
CA GLY A 140 -12.41 15.18 4.08
C GLY A 140 -12.18 14.00 4.99
N MET A 141 -11.88 14.26 6.27
CA MET A 141 -11.65 13.21 7.26
C MET A 141 -12.92 12.42 7.60
N ALA A 142 -14.10 13.07 7.66
CA ALA A 142 -15.38 12.41 7.91
C ALA A 142 -15.69 11.34 6.84
N ARG A 143 -15.33 11.57 5.57
CA ARG A 143 -15.43 10.56 4.51
C ARG A 143 -14.48 9.38 4.75
N VAL A 144 -13.25 9.65 5.19
CA VAL A 144 -12.27 8.59 5.51
C VAL A 144 -12.78 7.76 6.68
N ILE A 145 -13.16 8.39 7.80
CA ILE A 145 -13.72 7.71 8.98
C ILE A 145 -14.96 6.89 8.59
N GLY A 146 -15.87 7.47 7.78
CA GLY A 146 -17.06 6.78 7.30
C GLY A 146 -16.77 5.55 6.43
N ARG A 147 -15.73 5.61 5.58
CA ARG A 147 -15.24 4.44 4.84
C ARG A 147 -14.69 3.39 5.79
N ARG A 148 -13.79 3.76 6.72
CA ARG A 148 -13.22 2.83 7.71
C ARG A 148 -14.31 2.15 8.55
N TRP A 149 -15.33 2.92 8.96
CA TRP A 149 -16.50 2.40 9.68
C TRP A 149 -17.26 1.35 8.86
N SER A 150 -17.56 1.66 7.60
CA SER A 150 -18.31 0.76 6.71
C SER A 150 -17.55 -0.55 6.47
N VAL A 151 -16.25 -0.47 6.21
CA VAL A 151 -15.40 -1.65 6.00
C VAL A 151 -15.26 -2.47 7.27
N TRP A 152 -15.03 -1.82 8.42
CA TRP A 152 -14.99 -2.51 9.71
C TRP A 152 -16.27 -3.30 10.00
N GLN A 153 -17.44 -2.74 9.63
CA GLN A 153 -18.71 -3.46 9.74
C GLN A 153 -18.80 -4.64 8.75
N GLN A 154 -18.28 -4.49 7.53
CA GLN A 154 -18.34 -5.50 6.47
C GLN A 154 -17.39 -6.69 6.69
N ASN A 155 -16.14 -6.42 7.07
CA ASN A 155 -15.14 -7.46 7.37
C ASN A 155 -15.47 -8.25 8.64
N GLY A 156 -16.37 -7.74 9.47
CA GLY A 156 -16.73 -8.33 10.76
C GLY A 156 -15.71 -8.01 11.85
N GLN A 157 -16.11 -8.23 13.10
CA GLN A 157 -15.28 -7.91 14.27
C GLN A 157 -14.22 -8.98 14.57
N VAL A 158 -14.37 -10.18 13.99
CA VAL A 158 -13.45 -11.31 14.14
C VAL A 158 -13.14 -11.84 12.76
N LEU A 159 -11.86 -11.75 12.38
CA LEU A 159 -11.36 -12.31 11.13
C LEU A 159 -11.04 -13.80 11.34
N GLU A 160 -11.39 -14.61 10.36
CA GLU A 160 -10.91 -16.00 10.27
C GLU A 160 -9.38 -15.99 10.09
N ASP A 161 -8.68 -16.99 10.62
CA ASP A 161 -7.22 -17.14 10.48
C ASP A 161 -6.41 -15.90 10.88
N ALA A 162 -6.87 -15.20 11.93
CA ALA A 162 -6.26 -13.96 12.44
C ALA A 162 -4.79 -14.13 12.86
N GLU A 163 -4.40 -15.32 13.30
CA GLU A 163 -3.01 -15.65 13.63
C GLU A 163 -2.26 -16.16 12.39
N PRO A 164 -1.00 -15.76 12.19
CA PRO A 164 -0.21 -16.25 11.07
C PRO A 164 -0.08 -17.78 11.08
N SER A 165 -0.25 -18.40 9.91
CA SER A 165 0.03 -19.83 9.70
C SER A 165 1.53 -20.15 9.90
N ASP A 166 1.89 -21.42 9.97
CA ASP A 166 3.30 -21.82 10.08
C ASP A 166 4.11 -21.40 8.85
N LEU A 167 3.51 -21.48 7.66
CA LEU A 167 4.08 -20.92 6.43
C LEU A 167 4.26 -19.40 6.53
N ALA A 168 3.25 -18.65 6.97
CA ALA A 168 3.37 -17.20 7.13
C ALA A 168 4.51 -16.82 8.08
N LYS A 169 4.64 -17.54 9.21
CA LYS A 169 5.75 -17.36 10.16
C LYS A 169 7.10 -17.66 9.52
N ALA A 170 7.21 -18.72 8.72
CA ALA A 170 8.42 -19.08 8.00
C ALA A 170 8.81 -18.00 6.97
N MET A 171 7.84 -17.50 6.19
CA MET A 171 8.06 -16.40 5.24
C MET A 171 8.49 -15.11 5.93
N MET A 172 7.84 -14.72 7.04
CA MET A 172 8.24 -13.56 7.84
C MET A 172 9.67 -13.72 8.41
N ALA A 173 10.04 -14.92 8.85
CA ALA A 173 11.40 -15.23 9.31
C ALA A 173 12.42 -15.20 8.16
N TYR A 174 12.07 -15.71 6.98
CA TYR A 174 12.89 -15.66 5.78
C TYR A 174 13.17 -14.21 5.38
N LEU A 175 12.15 -13.36 5.33
CA LEU A 175 12.26 -11.95 4.98
C LEU A 175 13.19 -11.16 5.91
N ASP A 176 13.31 -11.58 7.18
CA ASP A 176 14.20 -11.00 8.19
C ASP A 176 14.09 -9.46 8.29
N CYS A 177 12.84 -8.98 8.27
CA CYS A 177 12.52 -7.55 8.38
C CYS A 177 11.16 -7.35 9.08
N PRO A 178 10.81 -6.12 9.50
CA PRO A 178 9.51 -5.86 10.11
C PRO A 178 8.38 -6.23 9.14
N CYS A 179 7.49 -7.11 9.59
CA CYS A 179 6.38 -7.64 8.82
C CYS A 179 5.06 -7.43 9.56
N GLN A 180 3.98 -7.21 8.81
CA GLN A 180 2.61 -7.21 9.32
C GLN A 180 1.81 -8.24 8.52
N TYR A 181 1.16 -9.18 9.21
CA TYR A 181 0.30 -10.19 8.59
C TYR A 181 -1.15 -9.69 8.50
N PHE A 182 -1.82 -10.03 7.41
CA PHE A 182 -3.23 -9.78 7.16
C PHE A 182 -3.93 -11.11 6.85
N PRO A 183 -4.96 -11.48 7.61
CA PRO A 183 -5.80 -12.63 7.27
C PRO A 183 -6.72 -12.32 6.07
N PRO A 184 -7.31 -13.35 5.45
CA PRO A 184 -8.32 -13.18 4.40
C PRO A 184 -9.48 -12.26 4.82
N MET A 185 -9.78 -11.26 3.99
CA MET A 185 -10.86 -10.29 4.23
C MET A 185 -11.70 -10.04 2.98
N THR A 186 -12.95 -9.59 3.17
CA THR A 186 -13.88 -9.32 2.07
C THR A 186 -13.73 -7.91 1.49
N ASP A 187 -13.04 -7.03 2.21
CA ASP A 187 -12.67 -5.68 1.77
C ASP A 187 -11.24 -5.38 2.22
N ASP A 188 -10.37 -5.02 1.27
CA ASP A 188 -8.92 -4.84 1.43
C ASP A 188 -8.51 -3.43 1.91
N ASP A 189 -9.47 -2.60 2.33
CA ASP A 189 -9.21 -1.28 2.93
C ASP A 189 -8.14 -1.29 4.05
N PRO A 190 -8.09 -2.29 4.96
CA PRO A 190 -7.00 -2.40 5.93
C PRO A 190 -5.61 -2.61 5.30
N ILE A 191 -5.52 -3.47 4.26
CA ILE A 191 -4.27 -3.79 3.56
C ILE A 191 -3.78 -2.56 2.79
N THR A 192 -4.68 -1.93 2.03
CA THR A 192 -4.37 -0.74 1.22
C THR A 192 -3.97 0.45 2.10
N ALA A 193 -4.59 0.61 3.27
CA ALA A 193 -4.17 1.60 4.27
C ALA A 193 -2.76 1.32 4.78
N ALA A 194 -2.49 0.09 5.21
CA ALA A 194 -1.19 -0.30 5.73
C ALA A 194 -0.07 -0.06 4.71
N TYR A 195 -0.31 -0.48 3.47
CA TYR A 195 0.62 -0.28 2.38
C TYR A 195 0.85 1.22 2.11
N GLY A 196 -0.21 2.03 2.07
CA GLY A 196 -0.12 3.49 1.94
C GLY A 196 0.73 4.13 3.03
N TYR A 197 0.47 3.76 4.29
CA TYR A 197 1.24 4.25 5.44
C TYR A 197 2.72 3.86 5.34
N ALA A 198 2.99 2.59 5.02
CA ALA A 198 4.35 2.08 4.87
C ALA A 198 5.08 2.75 3.69
N ARG A 199 4.39 3.04 2.58
CA ARG A 199 4.97 3.72 1.42
C ARG A 199 5.36 5.17 1.73
N ARG A 200 4.51 5.90 2.44
CA ARG A 200 4.81 7.26 2.90
C ARG A 200 6.02 7.26 3.86
N ARG A 201 6.05 6.35 4.83
CA ARG A 201 7.11 6.26 5.84
C ARG A 201 8.43 5.69 5.31
N GLY A 202 8.38 4.76 4.35
CA GLY A 202 9.57 4.11 3.80
C GLY A 202 10.58 5.08 3.18
N GLN A 203 10.12 6.23 2.68
CA GLN A 203 10.98 7.28 2.14
C GLN A 203 11.93 7.89 3.19
N SER A 204 11.46 8.08 4.43
CA SER A 204 12.28 8.62 5.53
C SER A 204 12.92 7.53 6.39
N GLU A 205 12.26 6.38 6.53
CA GLU A 205 12.72 5.27 7.38
C GLU A 205 13.67 4.29 6.67
N GLY A 206 13.84 4.40 5.35
CA GLY A 206 14.86 3.66 4.61
C GLY A 206 14.49 2.21 4.31
N TYR A 207 13.25 1.95 3.90
CA TYR A 207 12.79 0.64 3.43
C TYR A 207 11.82 0.78 2.25
N ILE A 208 11.58 -0.35 1.56
CA ILE A 208 10.60 -0.48 0.49
C ILE A 208 9.50 -1.44 0.95
N PRO A 209 8.23 -1.01 1.03
CA PRO A 209 7.13 -1.90 1.41
C PRO A 209 6.74 -2.79 0.23
N VAL A 210 6.55 -4.09 0.49
CA VAL A 210 6.02 -5.05 -0.49
C VAL A 210 4.97 -5.92 0.17
N LEU A 211 3.84 -6.13 -0.51
CA LEU A 211 2.81 -7.11 -0.17
C LEU A 211 3.21 -8.45 -0.76
N VAL A 212 3.24 -9.49 0.06
CA VAL A 212 3.65 -10.85 -0.33
C VAL A 212 2.55 -11.81 0.09
N THR A 213 2.01 -12.60 -0.84
CA THR A 213 1.01 -13.61 -0.47
C THR A 213 1.65 -14.75 0.30
N VAL A 214 0.89 -15.35 1.21
CA VAL A 214 1.30 -16.56 1.92
C VAL A 214 0.90 -17.76 1.07
N ASP A 215 1.87 -18.28 0.31
CA ASP A 215 1.65 -19.29 -0.73
C ASP A 215 2.81 -20.30 -0.78
N ASP A 216 2.47 -21.59 -0.89
CA ASP A 216 3.45 -22.69 -0.87
C ASP A 216 4.35 -22.66 -2.11
N THR A 217 3.79 -22.37 -3.29
CA THR A 217 4.54 -22.28 -4.56
C THR A 217 5.54 -21.12 -4.52
N LEU A 218 5.10 -19.97 -4.00
CA LEU A 218 5.99 -18.83 -3.80
C LEU A 218 7.11 -19.20 -2.83
N TRP A 219 6.80 -19.87 -1.71
CA TRP A 219 7.82 -20.32 -0.77
C TRP A 219 8.87 -21.21 -1.42
N GLU A 220 8.45 -22.23 -2.18
CA GLU A 220 9.35 -23.12 -2.91
C GLU A 220 10.26 -22.34 -3.87
N CYS A 221 9.68 -21.40 -4.63
CA CYS A 221 10.43 -20.49 -5.50
C CYS A 221 11.52 -19.71 -4.73
N LEU A 222 11.16 -19.07 -3.61
CA LEU A 222 12.11 -18.27 -2.84
C LEU A 222 13.28 -19.12 -2.31
N ILE A 223 13.00 -20.35 -1.87
CA ILE A 223 14.02 -21.27 -1.38
C ILE A 223 14.91 -21.76 -2.53
N MET A 224 14.34 -22.26 -3.62
CA MET A 224 15.11 -22.79 -4.75
C MET A 224 16.03 -21.73 -5.36
N ASN A 225 15.59 -20.49 -5.45
CA ASN A 225 16.40 -19.42 -6.02
C ASN A 225 17.48 -18.88 -5.06
N SER A 226 17.25 -18.93 -3.74
CA SER A 226 18.22 -18.45 -2.74
C SER A 226 19.18 -19.52 -2.22
N ASP A 227 18.79 -20.78 -2.27
CA ASP A 227 19.61 -21.94 -1.91
C ASP A 227 19.31 -23.14 -2.84
N PRO A 228 19.90 -23.19 -4.05
CA PRO A 228 19.64 -24.24 -5.03
C PRO A 228 20.07 -25.65 -4.59
N ASP A 229 20.89 -25.76 -3.53
CA ASP A 229 21.29 -27.03 -2.93
C ASP A 229 20.21 -27.60 -1.99
N SER A 230 19.21 -26.79 -1.62
CA SER A 230 18.08 -27.17 -0.78
C SER A 230 17.06 -27.98 -1.58
N ASP A 231 16.56 -29.07 -1.01
CA ASP A 231 15.42 -29.82 -1.52
C ASP A 231 14.07 -29.25 -1.04
N GLY A 232 14.08 -28.04 -0.45
CA GLY A 232 12.87 -27.44 0.12
C GLY A 232 12.40 -28.13 1.40
N ALA A 233 13.34 -28.73 2.16
CA ALA A 233 13.15 -29.52 3.38
C ALA A 233 11.78 -29.38 4.07
N ASP A 234 11.10 -30.54 4.20
CA ASP A 234 9.78 -30.71 4.82
C ASP A 234 9.54 -29.78 6.02
N GLY A 235 8.44 -29.02 5.98
CA GLY A 235 8.00 -28.19 7.11
C GLY A 235 8.50 -26.74 7.12
N PHE A 236 8.64 -26.11 5.95
CA PHE A 236 8.95 -24.69 5.78
C PHE A 236 10.28 -24.25 6.43
N SER A 237 11.30 -25.10 6.34
CA SER A 237 12.64 -24.79 6.86
C SER A 237 13.54 -24.19 5.78
N PHE A 238 14.50 -23.35 6.19
CA PHE A 238 15.50 -22.75 5.30
C PHE A 238 16.81 -22.49 6.04
N ASP A 239 17.93 -22.39 5.31
CA ASP A 239 19.22 -21.99 5.87
C ASP A 239 19.39 -20.46 5.82
N PRO A 240 19.28 -19.74 6.95
CA PRO A 240 19.41 -18.29 6.98
C PRO A 240 20.80 -17.79 6.54
N ILE A 241 21.84 -18.61 6.68
CA ILE A 241 23.19 -18.26 6.23
C ILE A 241 23.25 -18.25 4.70
N ARG A 242 22.67 -19.28 4.04
CA ARG A 242 22.61 -19.35 2.57
C ARG A 242 21.79 -18.22 1.99
N VAL A 243 20.62 -17.93 2.57
CA VAL A 243 19.77 -16.80 2.18
C VAL A 243 20.51 -15.46 2.33
N SER A 244 21.21 -15.25 3.44
CA SER A 244 22.00 -14.03 3.65
C SER A 244 23.14 -13.90 2.64
N GLN A 245 23.84 -15.00 2.33
CA GLN A 245 24.91 -15.03 1.33
C GLN A 245 24.37 -14.74 -0.08
N TYR A 246 23.22 -15.31 -0.45
CA TYR A 246 22.53 -15.02 -1.70
C TYR A 246 22.21 -13.53 -1.83
N ARG A 247 21.55 -12.94 -0.81
CA ARG A 247 21.22 -11.51 -0.76
C ARG A 247 22.45 -10.64 -0.96
N GLN A 248 23.52 -10.92 -0.22
CA GLN A 248 24.78 -10.18 -0.34
C GLN A 248 25.40 -10.31 -1.74
N ALA A 249 25.37 -11.51 -2.32
CA ALA A 249 25.91 -11.75 -3.65
C ALA A 249 25.12 -10.98 -4.73
N ILE A 250 23.78 -11.02 -4.68
CA ILE A 250 22.92 -10.28 -5.63
C ILE A 250 23.10 -8.76 -5.47
N LEU A 251 23.05 -8.24 -4.24
CA LEU A 251 23.20 -6.80 -3.97
C LEU A 251 24.59 -6.26 -4.32
N ALA A 252 25.62 -7.10 -4.30
CA ALA A 252 26.98 -6.71 -4.70
C ALA A 252 27.17 -6.69 -6.23
N ARG A 253 26.28 -7.30 -7.02
CA ARG A 253 26.38 -7.32 -8.48
C ARG A 253 26.03 -5.94 -9.06
N PRO A 254 26.77 -5.46 -10.07
CA PRO A 254 26.33 -4.30 -10.85
C PRO A 254 24.99 -4.59 -11.51
N VAL A 255 24.02 -3.69 -11.35
CA VAL A 255 22.72 -3.79 -12.03
C VAL A 255 22.88 -3.44 -13.50
N GLU A 256 22.40 -4.34 -14.36
CA GLU A 256 22.50 -4.28 -15.82
C GLU A 256 21.67 -3.13 -16.42
N ASP A 257 21.78 -2.93 -17.74
CA ASP A 257 20.99 -1.95 -18.46
C ASP A 257 19.61 -2.50 -18.80
N GLY A 258 18.62 -2.17 -17.97
CA GLY A 258 17.25 -2.64 -18.14
C GLY A 258 16.62 -2.27 -19.49
N LYS A 259 17.04 -1.17 -20.14
CA LYS A 259 16.50 -0.84 -21.47
C LYS A 259 17.00 -1.83 -22.52
N ALA A 260 18.27 -2.22 -22.44
CA ALA A 260 18.85 -3.21 -23.35
C ALA A 260 18.23 -4.60 -23.13
N VAL A 261 17.94 -4.98 -21.88
CA VAL A 261 17.21 -6.22 -21.57
C VAL A 261 15.81 -6.18 -22.20
N LEU A 262 15.06 -5.10 -22.00
CA LEU A 262 13.73 -4.93 -22.61
C LEU A 262 13.78 -4.94 -24.14
N ASP A 263 14.76 -4.28 -24.76
CA ASP A 263 14.92 -4.29 -26.22
C ASP A 263 15.16 -5.71 -26.76
N GLN A 264 15.96 -6.50 -26.04
CA GLN A 264 16.22 -7.90 -26.41
C GLN A 264 14.95 -8.74 -26.29
N LEU A 265 14.21 -8.60 -25.18
CA LEU A 265 12.93 -9.30 -25.00
C LEU A 265 11.91 -8.92 -26.08
N ILE A 266 11.83 -7.64 -26.47
CA ILE A 266 10.96 -7.20 -27.58
C ILE A 266 11.37 -7.84 -28.92
N VAL A 267 12.67 -8.05 -29.16
CA VAL A 267 13.13 -8.76 -30.35
C VAL A 267 12.67 -10.22 -30.33
N GLU A 268 12.77 -10.89 -29.18
CA GLU A 268 12.30 -12.27 -29.02
C GLU A 268 10.78 -12.38 -29.27
N ARG A 269 9.97 -11.46 -28.71
CA ARG A 269 8.52 -11.43 -28.99
C ARG A 269 8.21 -11.25 -30.48
N ARG A 270 9.03 -10.48 -31.20
CA ARG A 270 8.87 -10.31 -32.65
C ARG A 270 9.19 -11.58 -33.41
N GLU A 271 10.23 -12.30 -33.02
CA GLU A 271 10.61 -13.57 -33.63
C GLU A 271 9.53 -14.64 -33.38
N GLU A 272 8.97 -14.70 -32.17
CA GLU A 272 7.84 -15.59 -31.82
C GLU A 272 6.59 -15.28 -32.66
N ALA A 273 6.19 -14.01 -32.74
CA ALA A 273 5.05 -13.60 -33.57
C ALA A 273 5.26 -13.89 -35.06
N GLU A 274 6.50 -13.78 -35.56
CA GLU A 274 6.84 -14.15 -36.94
C GLU A 274 6.75 -15.67 -37.15
N ASP A 275 7.21 -16.49 -36.20
CA ASP A 275 7.13 -17.95 -36.24
C ASP A 275 5.67 -18.45 -36.20
N ASP A 276 4.78 -17.72 -35.54
CA ASP A 276 3.34 -18.00 -35.44
C ASP A 276 2.48 -17.33 -36.55
N ASP A 277 3.12 -16.74 -37.57
CA ASP A 277 2.46 -16.07 -38.72
C ASP A 277 1.52 -14.91 -38.30
N MET A 278 1.77 -14.24 -37.17
CA MET A 278 0.95 -13.14 -36.65
C MET A 278 1.26 -11.79 -37.32
N ASP A 279 0.24 -10.99 -37.63
CA ASP A 279 0.42 -9.62 -38.13
C ASP A 279 0.84 -8.68 -36.99
N TRP A 280 2.14 -8.42 -36.86
CA TRP A 280 2.67 -7.57 -35.79
C TRP A 280 1.95 -6.20 -35.64
N PRO A 281 1.77 -5.40 -36.71
CA PRO A 281 0.96 -4.18 -36.62
C PRO A 281 -0.48 -4.37 -36.17
N ALA A 282 -1.21 -5.36 -36.70
CA ALA A 282 -2.65 -5.48 -36.49
C ALA A 282 -3.01 -6.27 -35.22
N GLU A 283 -2.34 -7.40 -34.99
CA GLU A 283 -2.67 -8.37 -33.94
C GLU A 283 -1.88 -8.11 -32.66
N ILE A 284 -0.61 -7.69 -32.75
CA ILE A 284 0.20 -7.41 -31.54
C ILE A 284 0.10 -5.94 -31.13
N LEU A 285 0.37 -5.01 -32.05
CA LEU A 285 0.40 -3.59 -31.70
C LEU A 285 -1.01 -3.01 -31.50
N GLY A 286 -1.92 -3.26 -32.45
CA GLY A 286 -3.29 -2.78 -32.38
C GLY A 286 -3.44 -1.24 -32.31
N GLU A 287 -4.68 -0.79 -32.11
CA GLU A 287 -5.00 0.63 -31.89
C GLU A 287 -5.03 0.97 -30.39
N ILE A 288 -4.68 2.20 -30.03
CA ILE A 288 -4.78 2.64 -28.63
C ILE A 288 -6.23 2.94 -28.28
N GLY A 289 -6.87 2.04 -27.53
CA GLY A 289 -8.20 2.22 -26.98
C GLY A 289 -8.71 0.94 -26.31
N GLY A 290 -9.87 1.00 -25.66
CA GLY A 290 -10.54 -0.19 -25.14
C GLY A 290 -9.91 -0.79 -23.87
N GLY A 291 -8.83 -0.24 -23.35
CA GLY A 291 -8.23 -0.72 -22.11
C GLY A 291 -9.12 -0.44 -20.89
N GLU A 292 -8.92 -1.18 -19.82
CA GLU A 292 -9.55 -0.94 -18.53
C GLU A 292 -8.56 -0.31 -17.55
N LYS A 293 -9.03 0.54 -16.65
CA LYS A 293 -8.15 1.19 -15.66
C LYS A 293 -7.91 0.23 -14.50
N ASN A 294 -6.65 0.05 -14.10
CA ASN A 294 -6.31 -0.61 -12.85
C ASN A 294 -6.41 0.39 -11.70
N ASP A 295 -7.47 0.24 -10.90
CA ASP A 295 -7.79 1.09 -9.75
C ASP A 295 -7.21 0.60 -8.42
N ARG A 296 -6.67 -0.63 -8.39
CA ARG A 296 -6.16 -1.32 -7.21
C ARG A 296 -5.23 -2.46 -7.60
N PHE A 297 -4.55 -3.03 -6.62
CA PHE A 297 -3.85 -4.30 -6.78
C PHE A 297 -4.85 -5.46 -6.91
N LEU A 298 -4.51 -6.43 -7.77
CA LEU A 298 -5.42 -7.51 -8.16
C LEU A 298 -4.94 -8.89 -7.69
N SER A 299 -3.63 -9.08 -7.62
CA SER A 299 -2.98 -10.39 -7.48
C SER A 299 -3.38 -11.15 -6.21
N TYR A 300 -3.65 -10.43 -5.13
CA TYR A 300 -4.02 -11.06 -3.87
C TYR A 300 -5.51 -11.36 -3.70
N TRP A 301 -6.34 -11.24 -4.75
CA TRP A 301 -7.76 -11.56 -4.66
C TRP A 301 -8.06 -13.00 -5.11
N SER A 302 -8.72 -13.75 -4.22
CA SER A 302 -9.22 -15.09 -4.56
C SER A 302 -10.61 -14.99 -5.20
N TYR A 303 -10.69 -15.25 -6.51
CA TYR A 303 -11.97 -15.29 -7.23
C TYR A 303 -12.93 -16.37 -6.71
N SER A 304 -12.40 -17.47 -6.18
CA SER A 304 -13.22 -18.59 -5.66
C SER A 304 -13.89 -18.27 -4.34
N THR A 305 -13.25 -17.48 -3.48
CA THR A 305 -13.76 -17.15 -2.14
C THR A 305 -14.37 -15.75 -2.06
N GLY A 306 -14.02 -14.85 -2.99
CA GLY A 306 -14.38 -13.43 -2.92
C GLY A 306 -13.69 -12.69 -1.77
N LYS A 307 -12.58 -13.24 -1.26
CA LYS A 307 -11.75 -12.65 -0.21
C LYS A 307 -10.32 -12.42 -0.72
N THR A 308 -9.57 -11.61 -0.01
CA THR A 308 -8.11 -11.56 -0.18
C THR A 308 -7.47 -12.88 0.25
N LEU A 309 -6.31 -13.20 -0.32
CA LEU A 309 -5.40 -14.21 0.20
C LEU A 309 -4.79 -13.74 1.53
N PRO A 310 -4.27 -14.66 2.37
CA PRO A 310 -3.43 -14.25 3.50
C PRO A 310 -2.17 -13.55 2.98
N LEU A 311 -1.81 -12.43 3.61
CA LEU A 311 -0.83 -11.49 3.09
C LEU A 311 0.16 -11.05 4.16
N ILE A 312 1.39 -10.77 3.74
CA ILE A 312 2.43 -10.16 4.56
C ILE A 312 2.81 -8.83 3.93
N LEU A 313 2.67 -7.74 4.67
CA LEU A 313 3.32 -6.46 4.34
C LEU A 313 4.73 -6.45 4.94
N ALA A 314 5.74 -6.59 4.09
CA ALA A 314 7.14 -6.59 4.45
C ALA A 314 7.78 -5.21 4.26
N LYS A 315 8.50 -4.71 5.26
CA LYS A 315 9.29 -3.47 5.16
C LYS A 315 10.75 -3.80 4.82
N ILE A 316 10.99 -4.08 3.54
CA ILE A 316 12.27 -4.62 3.07
C ILE A 316 13.38 -3.56 3.21
N PRO A 317 14.51 -3.85 3.88
CA PRO A 317 15.61 -2.91 4.10
C PRO A 317 16.48 -2.75 2.84
N ALA A 318 15.84 -2.36 1.74
CA ALA A 318 16.43 -2.06 0.45
C ALA A 318 16.64 -0.54 0.32
N ARG A 319 17.78 -0.13 -0.25
CA ARG A 319 18.07 1.28 -0.51
C ARG A 319 17.39 1.77 -1.78
N HIS A 320 17.22 0.86 -2.73
CA HIS A 320 16.61 1.15 -4.01
C HIS A 320 15.45 0.19 -4.29
N PRO A 321 14.34 0.65 -4.89
CA PRO A 321 13.16 -0.19 -5.15
C PRO A 321 13.43 -1.51 -5.87
N TRP A 322 14.37 -1.52 -6.80
CA TRP A 322 14.71 -2.74 -7.54
C TRP A 322 15.48 -3.77 -6.69
N GLU A 323 16.06 -3.39 -5.56
CA GLU A 323 16.80 -4.32 -4.68
C GLU A 323 15.89 -5.27 -3.90
N VAL A 324 14.56 -5.05 -3.91
CA VAL A 324 13.60 -5.95 -3.26
C VAL A 324 13.68 -7.39 -3.81
N PHE A 325 14.04 -7.56 -5.09
CA PHE A 325 14.19 -8.88 -5.69
C PHE A 325 15.37 -9.68 -5.13
N ALA A 326 16.33 -9.04 -4.45
CA ALA A 326 17.36 -9.78 -3.71
C ALA A 326 16.79 -10.46 -2.45
N TYR A 327 15.74 -9.88 -1.86
CA TYR A 327 15.05 -10.40 -0.68
C TYR A 327 13.90 -11.34 -1.05
N LEU A 328 13.31 -11.11 -2.22
CA LEU A 328 12.25 -11.90 -2.83
C LEU A 328 12.73 -12.37 -4.21
N PRO A 329 13.56 -13.42 -4.30
CA PRO A 329 14.08 -13.91 -5.57
C PRO A 329 13.00 -14.63 -6.39
N PHE A 330 12.09 -13.83 -6.92
CA PHE A 330 11.04 -14.18 -7.87
C PHE A 330 11.62 -14.31 -9.29
N GLY A 331 10.95 -15.09 -10.12
CA GLY A 331 11.25 -15.33 -11.53
C GLY A 331 12.35 -16.37 -11.81
N GLY A 332 12.68 -16.50 -13.10
CA GLY A 332 13.61 -17.52 -13.60
C GLY A 332 12.94 -18.82 -14.06
N TRP A 333 11.64 -18.79 -14.30
CA TRP A 333 10.84 -19.87 -14.91
C TRP A 333 10.03 -19.28 -16.07
N ASN A 334 9.66 -20.14 -17.02
CA ASN A 334 8.90 -19.77 -18.21
C ASN A 334 9.51 -18.51 -18.86
N GLU A 335 8.69 -17.51 -19.18
CA GLU A 335 9.10 -16.22 -19.73
C GLU A 335 9.38 -15.18 -18.63
N CYS A 336 9.22 -15.53 -17.35
CA CYS A 336 9.47 -14.62 -16.24
C CYS A 336 10.97 -14.38 -16.04
N PRO A 337 11.45 -13.12 -16.16
CA PRO A 337 12.87 -12.82 -16.06
C PRO A 337 13.47 -13.22 -14.71
N ASN A 338 14.77 -13.51 -14.71
CA ASN A 338 15.48 -13.86 -13.48
C ASN A 338 15.75 -12.62 -12.60
N THR A 339 16.21 -12.83 -11.36
CA THR A 339 16.46 -11.74 -10.40
C THR A 339 17.35 -10.59 -10.95
N PRO A 340 18.54 -10.83 -11.55
CA PRO A 340 19.32 -9.77 -12.20
C PRO A 340 18.55 -8.95 -13.24
N GLU A 341 17.77 -9.60 -14.10
CA GLU A 341 16.98 -8.94 -15.14
C GLU A 341 15.82 -8.13 -14.54
N LEU A 342 15.08 -8.70 -13.58
CA LEU A 342 14.05 -8.01 -12.81
C LEU A 342 14.59 -6.74 -12.15
N MET A 343 15.78 -6.82 -11.53
CA MET A 343 16.43 -5.65 -10.94
C MET A 343 16.79 -4.59 -11.98
N ALA A 344 17.27 -5.00 -13.16
CA ALA A 344 17.64 -4.09 -14.24
C ALA A 344 16.42 -3.35 -14.80
N ILE A 345 15.35 -4.10 -15.09
CA ILE A 345 14.10 -3.59 -15.64
C ILE A 345 13.38 -2.68 -14.62
N ALA A 346 13.25 -3.12 -13.37
CA ALA A 346 12.66 -2.29 -12.32
C ALA A 346 13.46 -1.00 -12.07
N LYS A 347 14.79 -1.04 -12.17
CA LYS A 347 15.64 0.16 -12.11
C LYS A 347 15.38 1.10 -13.28
N HIS A 348 15.17 0.57 -14.48
CA HIS A 348 14.82 1.36 -15.66
C HIS A 348 13.48 2.09 -15.44
N TRP A 349 12.43 1.35 -15.07
CA TRP A 349 11.09 1.92 -14.85
C TRP A 349 11.02 2.85 -13.64
N TYR A 350 11.75 2.56 -12.56
CA TYR A 350 11.83 3.50 -11.44
C TYR A 350 12.41 4.85 -11.87
N LYS A 351 13.45 4.85 -12.70
CA LYS A 351 14.08 6.10 -13.18
C LYS A 351 13.18 6.88 -14.14
N GLN A 352 12.41 6.20 -14.99
CA GLN A 352 11.56 6.85 -15.98
C GLN A 352 10.20 7.28 -15.41
N HIS A 353 9.61 6.45 -14.56
CA HIS A 353 8.19 6.55 -14.16
C HIS A 353 7.98 6.52 -12.65
N GLY A 354 9.03 6.32 -11.85
CA GLY A 354 8.91 6.17 -10.40
C GLY A 354 8.22 4.88 -9.97
N ALA A 355 8.17 3.87 -10.84
CA ALA A 355 7.54 2.58 -10.56
C ALA A 355 8.32 1.81 -9.49
N VAL A 356 7.60 1.28 -8.50
CA VAL A 356 8.15 0.54 -7.35
C VAL A 356 7.41 -0.80 -7.24
N PRO A 357 8.11 -1.95 -7.15
CA PRO A 357 7.44 -3.23 -6.90
C PRO A 357 6.64 -3.18 -5.59
N ALA A 358 5.40 -3.67 -5.62
CA ALA A 358 4.40 -3.39 -4.61
C ALA A 358 3.67 -4.62 -4.08
N ALA A 359 3.32 -5.57 -4.95
CA ALA A 359 2.70 -6.84 -4.57
C ALA A 359 3.29 -7.99 -5.38
N MET A 360 3.36 -9.18 -4.77
CA MET A 360 3.94 -10.38 -5.36
C MET A 360 3.22 -11.64 -4.88
N THR A 361 2.93 -12.53 -5.82
CA THR A 361 2.46 -13.90 -5.60
C THR A 361 3.49 -14.89 -6.14
N HIS A 362 3.12 -16.15 -6.38
CA HIS A 362 4.01 -17.11 -7.02
C HIS A 362 4.17 -16.86 -8.52
N ASP A 363 3.22 -16.19 -9.16
CA ASP A 363 3.12 -16.01 -10.62
C ASP A 363 2.71 -14.59 -11.03
N GLU A 364 2.42 -13.70 -10.08
CA GLU A 364 2.02 -12.32 -10.34
C GLU A 364 2.97 -11.32 -9.67
N LEU A 365 3.19 -10.20 -10.37
CA LEU A 365 3.98 -9.08 -9.89
C LEU A 365 3.25 -7.77 -10.19
N GLU A 366 3.19 -6.88 -9.20
CA GLU A 366 2.55 -5.57 -9.37
C GLU A 366 3.48 -4.44 -8.96
N PHE A 367 3.34 -3.30 -9.64
CA PHE A 367 4.09 -2.08 -9.36
C PHE A 367 3.16 -0.93 -8.99
N SER A 368 3.60 -0.11 -8.04
CA SER A 368 2.95 1.16 -7.67
C SER A 368 3.68 2.34 -8.29
N LEU A 369 2.92 3.31 -8.78
CA LEU A 369 3.42 4.54 -9.37
C LEU A 369 2.97 5.79 -8.59
N PRO A 370 3.71 6.91 -8.70
CA PRO A 370 3.25 8.19 -8.17
C PRO A 370 2.06 8.74 -8.97
N ALA A 371 2.00 8.49 -10.29
CA ALA A 371 0.92 8.91 -11.17
C ALA A 371 0.89 8.03 -12.43
N PRO A 372 -0.25 7.97 -13.15
CA PRO A 372 -0.31 7.32 -14.46
C PRO A 372 0.67 7.93 -15.47
N VAL A 373 1.11 7.11 -16.42
CA VAL A 373 2.05 7.51 -17.46
C VAL A 373 1.31 8.33 -18.53
N PRO A 374 1.87 9.44 -19.04
CA PRO A 374 1.22 10.22 -20.09
C PRO A 374 0.91 9.38 -21.34
N ARG A 375 -0.27 9.60 -21.95
CA ARG A 375 -0.74 8.81 -23.11
C ARG A 375 0.27 8.77 -24.27
N GLU A 376 1.02 9.85 -24.50
CA GLU A 376 2.07 9.91 -25.53
C GLU A 376 3.26 8.97 -25.30
N GLN A 377 3.52 8.57 -24.04
CA GLN A 377 4.60 7.65 -23.66
C GLN A 377 4.09 6.23 -23.44
N ALA A 378 2.78 6.07 -23.24
CA ALA A 378 2.16 4.80 -22.85
C ALA A 378 2.36 3.68 -23.88
N ILE A 379 2.44 3.98 -25.17
CA ILE A 379 2.65 2.95 -26.21
C ILE A 379 4.05 2.34 -26.15
N GLN A 380 5.08 3.15 -25.88
CA GLN A 380 6.44 2.64 -25.73
C GLN A 380 6.54 1.78 -24.46
N LEU A 381 5.96 2.25 -23.36
CA LEU A 381 5.91 1.50 -22.12
C LEU A 381 5.12 0.19 -22.26
N ALA A 382 3.99 0.20 -22.96
CA ALA A 382 3.19 -1.00 -23.20
C ALA A 382 4.00 -2.03 -24.01
N LEU A 383 4.79 -1.59 -24.99
CA LEU A 383 5.67 -2.47 -25.74
C LEU A 383 6.78 -3.06 -24.86
N GLU A 384 7.35 -2.26 -23.95
CA GLU A 384 8.30 -2.75 -22.94
C GLU A 384 7.66 -3.77 -22.00
N GLN A 385 6.44 -3.53 -21.54
CA GLN A 385 5.70 -4.46 -20.68
C GLN A 385 5.33 -5.75 -21.40
N TYR A 386 4.97 -5.68 -22.69
CA TYR A 386 4.75 -6.87 -23.52
C TYR A 386 6.04 -7.68 -23.70
N GLY A 387 7.18 -7.02 -23.94
CA GLY A 387 8.48 -7.70 -23.93
C GLY A 387 8.76 -8.41 -22.61
N PHE A 388 8.49 -7.74 -21.49
CA PHE A 388 8.74 -8.23 -20.13
C PHE A 388 7.83 -9.38 -19.69
N CYS A 389 6.56 -9.33 -20.07
CA CYS A 389 5.52 -10.26 -19.66
C CYS A 389 4.53 -10.38 -20.83
N PRO A 390 4.76 -11.30 -21.78
CA PRO A 390 3.92 -11.41 -22.99
C PRO A 390 2.45 -11.76 -22.68
N ASP A 391 2.23 -12.55 -21.64
CA ASP A 391 0.90 -13.05 -21.23
C ASP A 391 -0.12 -11.94 -20.94
N VAL A 392 0.33 -10.72 -20.58
CA VAL A 392 -0.59 -9.58 -20.41
C VAL A 392 -1.32 -9.20 -21.70
N VAL A 393 -0.78 -9.58 -22.86
CA VAL A 393 -1.41 -9.43 -24.17
C VAL A 393 -1.87 -10.78 -24.67
N ASP A 394 -0.98 -11.76 -24.74
CA ASP A 394 -1.22 -13.04 -25.44
C ASP A 394 -2.34 -13.87 -24.77
N GLN A 395 -2.56 -13.67 -23.46
CA GLN A 395 -3.63 -14.30 -22.71
C GLN A 395 -4.73 -13.32 -22.24
N GLY A 396 -4.67 -12.05 -22.66
CA GLY A 396 -5.59 -10.99 -22.24
C GLY A 396 -6.99 -11.02 -22.88
N GLY A 397 -7.28 -11.99 -23.76
CA GLY A 397 -8.54 -12.15 -24.50
C GLY A 397 -8.50 -11.62 -25.95
N GLU A 398 -9.62 -11.75 -26.68
CA GLU A 398 -9.68 -11.48 -28.13
C GLU A 398 -9.29 -10.06 -28.56
N ASP A 399 -9.44 -9.07 -27.67
CA ASP A 399 -9.14 -7.64 -27.95
C ASP A 399 -7.83 -7.16 -27.28
N ALA A 400 -7.05 -8.06 -26.67
CA ALA A 400 -5.81 -7.69 -26.00
C ALA A 400 -4.69 -7.40 -27.01
N THR A 401 -4.13 -6.18 -26.94
CA THR A 401 -3.01 -5.73 -27.78
C THR A 401 -2.12 -4.78 -26.97
N VAL A 402 -0.93 -4.47 -27.48
CA VAL A 402 -0.07 -3.42 -26.90
C VAL A 402 -0.80 -2.07 -26.85
N GLY A 403 -1.67 -1.78 -27.82
CA GLY A 403 -2.50 -0.57 -27.87
C GLY A 403 -3.53 -0.50 -26.76
N THR A 404 -4.21 -1.62 -26.46
CA THR A 404 -5.18 -1.68 -25.35
C THR A 404 -4.47 -1.59 -24.00
N LEU A 405 -3.32 -2.26 -23.84
CA LEU A 405 -2.44 -2.10 -22.69
C LEU A 405 -1.97 -0.64 -22.51
N ALA A 406 -1.58 0.05 -23.58
CA ALA A 406 -1.20 1.46 -23.51
C ALA A 406 -2.35 2.35 -23.00
N ASP A 407 -3.59 2.07 -23.42
CA ASP A 407 -4.76 2.79 -22.95
C ASP A 407 -5.02 2.54 -21.45
N THR A 408 -4.82 1.31 -20.97
CA THR A 408 -4.83 0.92 -19.55
C THR A 408 -3.77 1.68 -18.74
N LEU A 409 -2.50 1.62 -19.18
CA LEU A 409 -1.37 2.23 -18.49
C LEU A 409 -1.48 3.76 -18.40
N SER A 410 -2.09 4.40 -19.40
CA SER A 410 -2.27 5.85 -19.40
C SER A 410 -3.23 6.39 -18.33
N ARG A 411 -3.99 5.49 -17.68
CA ARG A 411 -4.98 5.82 -16.65
C ARG A 411 -4.67 5.16 -15.31
N SER A 412 -3.67 4.29 -15.24
CA SER A 412 -3.41 3.42 -14.09
C SER A 412 -2.16 3.83 -13.33
N ALA A 413 -2.26 3.89 -12.00
CA ALA A 413 -1.11 4.09 -11.11
C ALA A 413 -0.64 2.77 -10.47
N ALA A 414 -1.21 1.65 -10.92
CA ALA A 414 -0.79 0.30 -10.61
C ALA A 414 -0.56 -0.45 -11.93
N TRP A 415 0.54 -1.20 -12.01
CA TRP A 415 0.81 -2.14 -13.09
C TRP A 415 0.67 -3.55 -12.58
N TYR A 416 0.25 -4.45 -13.47
CA TYR A 416 -0.03 -5.85 -13.16
C TYR A 416 0.62 -6.73 -14.23
N PHE A 417 1.26 -7.80 -13.78
CA PHE A 417 1.93 -8.80 -14.59
C PHE A 417 1.56 -10.18 -14.03
N TRP A 418 1.33 -11.13 -14.92
CA TRP A 418 1.04 -12.53 -14.60
C TRP A 418 1.74 -13.41 -15.63
N TRP A 419 2.34 -14.51 -15.19
CA TRP A 419 2.97 -15.52 -16.04
C TRP A 419 2.31 -16.88 -15.78
N ASP A 420 1.96 -17.63 -16.83
CA ASP A 420 1.41 -19.01 -16.71
C ASP A 420 2.45 -20.02 -16.18
#